data_AF-A0A9W9LYV0-F1
#
_entry.id   AF-A0A9W9LYV0-F1
#
_cell.length_a   1.000
_cell.length_b   1.000
_cell.length_c   1.000
_cell.angle_alpha   90.00
_cell.angle_beta   90.00
_cell.angle_gamma   90.00
#
_symmetry.space_group_name_H-M   'P 1'
#
loop_
_entity.id
_entity.type
_entity.pdbx_description
1 polymer ?
#
loop_
_entity_poly.entity_id
_entity_poly.type
_entity_poly.pdbx_seq_one_letter_code
_entity_poly.pdbx_strand_id
1 'polypeptide(L)'
;MKHPDASRRPFAHDPKCAMAFWGLTYATGPNYNKSWLMFDRDDLNKSIEKCHHAAKTALHLAQTESVTPVEMALIKAIQLRFPDAHPASDFSAVNDAYATAMFDVYQHFGADDLNVTTLYADALMHTALRKMFHVKTGLPIEDSPVHKVRNMFDIAFQNRAAETHCGLLHFWIHFINIPITSGPCMDTMSVY
;
A
#
# COMPACT_ATOMS: atom_id res chain seq x y z
N MET A 1 -35.11 -0.72 6.61
CA MET A 1 -34.54 0.21 5.60
C MET A 1 -33.05 -0.09 5.49
N LYS A 2 -32.61 -0.79 4.44
CA LYS A 2 -31.19 -1.11 4.22
C LYS A 2 -30.53 0.08 3.54
N HIS A 3 -29.47 0.61 4.15
CA HIS A 3 -28.62 1.62 3.51
C HIS A 3 -28.07 1.05 2.19
N PRO A 4 -28.20 1.77 1.07
CA PRO A 4 -27.62 1.33 -0.18
C PRO A 4 -26.10 1.50 -0.11
N ASP A 5 -25.42 0.37 -0.23
CA ASP A 5 -23.99 0.19 -0.47
C ASP A 5 -23.48 1.18 -1.54
N ALA A 6 -22.74 2.18 -1.10
CA ALA A 6 -22.12 3.20 -1.95
C ALA A 6 -20.87 2.70 -2.69
N SER A 7 -20.41 1.46 -2.44
CA SER A 7 -19.17 0.93 -3.02
C SER A 7 -19.32 0.31 -4.42
N ARG A 8 -20.55 0.14 -4.93
CA ARG A 8 -20.83 -0.54 -6.20
C ARG A 8 -20.92 0.34 -7.46
N ARG A 9 -20.71 1.66 -7.37
CA ARG A 9 -21.00 2.60 -8.48
C ARG A 9 -19.85 3.26 -9.27
N PRO A 10 -18.56 2.88 -9.20
CA PRO A 10 -17.58 3.41 -10.17
C PRO A 10 -17.78 2.81 -11.58
N PHE A 11 -18.17 1.53 -11.67
CA PHE A 11 -18.21 0.76 -12.92
C PHE A 11 -19.42 1.08 -13.83
N ALA A 12 -20.43 1.76 -13.31
CA ALA A 12 -21.63 2.10 -14.08
C ALA A 12 -21.35 3.21 -15.11
N HIS A 13 -20.31 4.02 -14.89
CA HIS A 13 -20.00 5.18 -15.73
C HIS A 13 -18.97 4.87 -16.81
N ASP A 14 -17.96 4.06 -16.50
CA ASP A 14 -16.99 3.57 -17.48
C ASP A 14 -16.54 2.13 -17.14
N PRO A 15 -17.20 1.11 -17.71
CA PRO A 15 -16.84 -0.28 -17.46
C PRO A 15 -15.51 -0.70 -18.13
N LYS A 16 -14.89 0.19 -18.93
CA LYS A 16 -13.62 -0.06 -19.60
C LYS A 16 -12.44 0.61 -18.91
N CYS A 17 -12.68 1.39 -17.85
CA CYS A 17 -11.63 2.06 -17.11
C CYS A 17 -10.76 1.05 -16.34
N ALA A 18 -9.58 0.75 -16.87
CA ALA A 18 -8.61 -0.17 -16.24
C ALA A 18 -8.24 0.26 -14.81
N MET A 19 -8.07 1.57 -14.59
CA MET A 19 -7.71 2.12 -13.28
C MET A 19 -8.85 2.04 -12.25
N ALA A 20 -10.12 1.99 -12.68
CA ALA A 20 -11.23 1.74 -11.75
C ALA A 20 -11.14 0.33 -11.15
N PHE A 21 -10.77 -0.67 -11.95
CA PHE A 21 -10.53 -2.03 -11.46
C PHE A 21 -9.25 -2.12 -10.61
N TRP A 22 -8.18 -1.43 -11.00
CA TRP A 22 -6.97 -1.32 -10.17
C TRP A 22 -7.28 -0.72 -8.79
N GLY A 23 -8.05 0.37 -8.75
CA GLY A 23 -8.45 1.04 -7.51
C GLY A 23 -9.35 0.16 -6.63
N LEU A 24 -10.26 -0.61 -7.24
CA LEU A 24 -11.05 -1.61 -6.52
C LEU A 24 -10.18 -2.69 -5.87
N THR A 25 -9.19 -3.20 -6.62
CA THR A 25 -8.22 -4.18 -6.11
C THR A 25 -7.45 -3.60 -4.93
N TYR A 26 -6.88 -2.40 -5.08
CA TYR A 26 -6.10 -1.74 -4.04
C TYR A 26 -6.93 -1.49 -2.76
N ALA A 27 -8.15 -0.97 -2.90
CA ALA A 27 -9.02 -0.62 -1.77
C ALA A 27 -9.65 -1.84 -1.05
N THR A 28 -9.83 -2.96 -1.75
CA THR A 28 -10.41 -4.19 -1.17
C THR A 28 -9.35 -5.02 -0.42
N GLY A 29 -8.08 -4.87 -0.78
CA GLY A 29 -6.96 -5.59 -0.17
C GLY A 29 -6.68 -5.23 1.29
N PRO A 30 -5.61 -5.81 1.88
CA PRO A 30 -5.18 -5.47 3.22
C PRO A 30 -4.68 -4.03 3.24
N ASN A 31 -4.77 -3.40 4.40
CA ASN A 31 -4.15 -2.10 4.66
C ASN A 31 -3.39 -2.14 5.99
N TYR A 32 -2.67 -1.06 6.30
CA TYR A 32 -1.84 -0.97 7.50
C TYR A 32 -2.58 -1.30 8.81
N ASN A 33 -3.88 -1.01 8.87
CA ASN A 33 -4.73 -1.27 10.03
C ASN A 33 -5.48 -2.59 9.97
N LYS A 34 -5.62 -3.25 8.81
CA LYS A 34 -6.25 -4.56 8.64
C LYS A 34 -5.35 -5.46 7.77
N SER A 35 -4.36 -6.08 8.42
CA SER A 35 -3.51 -7.09 7.78
C SER A 35 -4.33 -8.33 7.40
N TRP A 36 -3.79 -9.18 6.52
CA TRP A 36 -4.39 -10.45 6.14
C TRP A 36 -4.78 -11.35 7.31
N LEU A 37 -4.00 -11.32 8.40
CA LEU A 37 -4.24 -12.11 9.60
C LEU A 37 -5.50 -11.69 10.39
N MET A 38 -6.07 -10.51 10.08
CA MET A 38 -7.27 -10.00 10.75
C MET A 38 -8.56 -10.26 9.96
N PHE A 39 -8.47 -10.90 8.80
CA PHE A 39 -9.64 -11.38 8.08
C PHE A 39 -10.06 -12.74 8.63
N ASP A 40 -11.35 -12.95 8.85
CA ASP A 40 -11.85 -14.32 9.03
C ASP A 40 -11.72 -15.10 7.71
N ARG A 41 -11.86 -16.43 7.77
CA ARG A 41 -11.64 -17.30 6.61
C ARG A 41 -12.54 -16.95 5.43
N ASP A 42 -13.81 -16.63 5.68
CA ASP A 42 -14.78 -16.37 4.62
C ASP A 42 -14.55 -14.98 4.01
N ASP A 43 -14.25 -13.97 4.82
CA ASP A 43 -13.90 -12.63 4.39
C ASP A 43 -12.59 -12.65 3.58
N LEU A 44 -11.59 -13.42 4.02
CA LEU A 44 -10.31 -13.57 3.33
C LEU A 44 -10.49 -14.17 1.94
N ASN A 45 -11.21 -15.31 1.83
CA ASN A 45 -11.46 -15.96 0.55
C ASN A 45 -12.19 -15.04 -0.43
N LYS A 46 -13.30 -14.41 0.02
CA LYS A 46 -14.08 -13.50 -0.82
C LYS A 46 -13.27 -12.28 -1.26
N SER A 47 -12.46 -11.72 -0.35
CA SER A 47 -11.63 -10.56 -0.64
C SER A 47 -10.55 -10.89 -1.66
N ILE A 48 -9.86 -12.03 -1.52
CA ILE A 48 -8.82 -12.46 -2.46
C ILE A 48 -9.38 -12.79 -3.83
N GLU A 49 -10.48 -13.55 -3.90
CA GLU A 49 -11.15 -13.86 -5.17
C GLU A 49 -11.54 -12.57 -5.91
N LYS A 50 -12.17 -11.62 -5.20
CA LYS A 50 -12.56 -10.32 -5.75
C LYS A 50 -11.36 -9.50 -6.21
N CYS A 51 -10.30 -9.42 -5.40
CA CYS A 51 -9.10 -8.66 -5.74
C CYS A 51 -8.37 -9.25 -6.94
N HIS A 52 -8.23 -10.58 -6.99
CA HIS A 52 -7.62 -11.29 -8.11
C HIS A 52 -8.39 -11.04 -9.41
N HIS A 53 -9.72 -11.22 -9.39
CA HIS A 53 -10.54 -10.98 -10.57
C HIS A 53 -10.44 -9.52 -11.06
N ALA A 54 -10.53 -8.56 -10.14
CA ALA A 54 -10.39 -7.14 -10.47
C ALA A 54 -8.98 -6.81 -11.00
N ALA A 55 -7.92 -7.40 -10.44
CA ALA A 55 -6.55 -7.21 -10.90
C ALA A 55 -6.38 -7.71 -12.34
N LYS A 56 -6.88 -8.92 -12.65
CA LYS A 56 -6.84 -9.48 -14.00
C LYS A 56 -7.67 -8.66 -14.99
N THR A 57 -8.82 -8.16 -14.56
CA THR A 57 -9.66 -7.28 -15.38
C THR A 57 -8.95 -5.98 -15.71
N ALA A 58 -8.29 -5.34 -14.73
CA ALA A 58 -7.49 -4.13 -14.95
C ALA A 58 -6.38 -4.37 -16.00
N LEU A 59 -5.65 -5.49 -15.88
CA LEU A 59 -4.60 -5.84 -16.84
C LEU A 59 -5.15 -6.09 -18.25
N HIS A 60 -6.26 -6.79 -18.37
CA HIS A 60 -6.90 -7.05 -19.65
C HIS A 60 -7.35 -5.75 -20.34
N LEU A 61 -8.03 -4.87 -19.60
CA LEU A 61 -8.49 -3.59 -20.15
C LEU A 61 -7.33 -2.68 -20.54
N ALA A 62 -6.23 -2.68 -19.78
CA ALA A 62 -5.03 -1.91 -20.12
C ALA A 62 -4.33 -2.38 -21.41
N GLN A 63 -4.65 -3.58 -21.93
CA GLN A 63 -4.15 -4.06 -23.22
C GLN A 63 -4.99 -3.57 -24.39
N THR A 64 -6.25 -3.22 -24.16
CA THR A 64 -7.21 -2.82 -25.20
C THR A 64 -7.52 -1.34 -25.21
N GLU A 65 -7.29 -0.65 -24.09
CA GLU A 65 -7.59 0.76 -23.89
C GLU A 65 -6.28 1.54 -23.61
N SER A 66 -6.29 2.85 -23.88
CA SER A 66 -5.12 3.70 -23.63
C SER A 66 -4.95 3.94 -22.13
N VAL A 67 -3.82 3.54 -21.58
CA VAL A 67 -3.38 3.90 -20.22
C VAL A 67 -2.01 4.58 -20.29
N THR A 68 -1.74 5.45 -19.34
CA THR A 68 -0.42 6.09 -19.20
C THR A 68 0.65 5.06 -18.80
N PRO A 69 1.95 5.36 -19.01
CA PRO A 69 3.04 4.48 -18.60
C PRO A 69 3.02 4.13 -17.10
N VAL A 70 2.72 5.11 -16.24
CA VAL A 70 2.65 4.90 -14.78
C VAL A 70 1.46 3.99 -14.40
N GLU A 71 0.29 4.20 -15.01
CA GLU A 71 -0.88 3.34 -14.79
C GLU A 71 -0.62 1.90 -15.22
N MET A 72 -0.02 1.69 -16.40
CA MET A 72 0.38 0.36 -16.85
C MET A 72 1.36 -0.30 -15.87
N ALA A 73 2.33 0.45 -15.34
CA ALA A 73 3.30 -0.08 -14.38
C ALA A 73 2.62 -0.49 -13.05
N LEU A 74 1.72 0.35 -12.53
CA LEU A 74 0.92 0.05 -11.32
C LEU A 74 0.00 -1.16 -11.52
N ILE A 75 -0.63 -1.29 -12.69
CA ILE A 75 -1.50 -2.41 -13.06
C ILE A 75 -0.69 -3.72 -13.14
N LYS A 76 0.53 -3.68 -13.65
CA LYS A 76 1.43 -4.84 -13.65
C LYS A 76 1.88 -5.21 -12.23
N ALA A 77 2.26 -4.21 -11.42
CA ALA A 77 2.71 -4.46 -10.06
C ALA A 77 1.63 -5.10 -9.18
N ILE A 78 0.37 -4.61 -9.24
CA ILE A 78 -0.72 -5.12 -8.39
C ILE A 78 -1.05 -6.61 -8.66
N GLN A 79 -0.67 -7.16 -9.82
CA GLN A 79 -0.83 -8.59 -10.09
C GLN A 79 -0.05 -9.45 -9.09
N LEU A 80 1.11 -8.98 -8.63
CA LEU A 80 1.93 -9.70 -7.67
C LEU A 80 1.37 -9.65 -6.25
N ARG A 81 0.51 -8.67 -5.95
CA ARG A 81 -0.21 -8.60 -4.66
C ARG A 81 -1.35 -9.64 -4.59
N PHE A 82 -1.86 -10.08 -5.74
CA PHE A 82 -2.96 -11.05 -5.87
C PHE A 82 -2.70 -12.07 -6.99
N PRO A 83 -1.65 -12.91 -6.87
CA PRO A 83 -1.22 -13.81 -7.95
C PRO A 83 -2.28 -14.87 -8.28
N ASP A 84 -3.07 -15.29 -7.29
CA ASP A 84 -4.08 -16.35 -7.38
C ASP A 84 -5.42 -15.92 -6.76
N ALA A 85 -6.49 -16.62 -7.16
CA ALA A 85 -7.85 -16.43 -6.60
C ALA A 85 -8.07 -17.09 -5.24
N HIS A 86 -7.03 -17.75 -4.69
CA HIS A 86 -7.06 -18.42 -3.39
C HIS A 86 -6.03 -17.79 -2.44
N PRO A 87 -6.25 -17.83 -1.12
CA PRO A 87 -5.28 -17.35 -0.16
C PRO A 87 -3.91 -18.00 -0.32
N ALA A 88 -2.86 -17.17 -0.29
CA ALA A 88 -1.50 -17.66 -0.29
C ALA A 88 -1.22 -18.46 0.99
N SER A 89 -0.39 -19.49 0.89
CA SER A 89 0.16 -20.18 2.05
C SER A 89 1.15 -19.31 2.83
N ASP A 90 1.82 -18.38 2.14
CA ASP A 90 2.73 -17.39 2.71
C ASP A 90 2.45 -15.99 2.15
N PHE A 91 1.83 -15.14 2.97
CA PHE A 91 1.59 -13.74 2.62
C PHE A 91 2.84 -12.86 2.71
N SER A 92 3.92 -13.30 3.38
CA SER A 92 5.19 -12.57 3.41
C SER A 92 5.78 -12.52 2.00
N ALA A 93 5.89 -13.68 1.35
CA ALA A 93 6.39 -13.76 -0.03
C ALA A 93 5.57 -12.90 -1.01
N VAL A 94 4.24 -12.86 -0.85
CA VAL A 94 3.35 -12.00 -1.66
C VAL A 94 3.63 -10.51 -1.40
N ASN A 95 3.78 -10.11 -0.13
CA ASN A 95 4.08 -8.73 0.23
C ASN A 95 5.45 -8.30 -0.31
N ASP A 96 6.47 -9.16 -0.21
CA ASP A 96 7.83 -8.88 -0.68
C ASP A 96 7.87 -8.77 -2.22
N ALA A 97 7.17 -9.65 -2.93
CA ALA A 97 7.05 -9.59 -4.39
C ALA A 97 6.38 -8.29 -4.84
N TYR A 98 5.29 -7.89 -4.17
CA TYR A 98 4.60 -6.64 -4.48
C TYR A 98 5.44 -5.40 -4.14
N ALA A 99 6.11 -5.39 -2.99
CA ALA A 99 7.00 -4.29 -2.59
C ALA A 99 8.18 -4.15 -3.57
N THR A 100 8.71 -5.26 -4.08
CA THR A 100 9.75 -5.27 -5.11
C THR A 100 9.25 -4.66 -6.41
N ALA A 101 8.09 -5.08 -6.92
CA ALA A 101 7.52 -4.49 -8.13
C ALA A 101 7.19 -3.00 -7.95
N MET A 102 6.67 -2.60 -6.78
CA MET A 102 6.42 -1.18 -6.49
C MET A 102 7.70 -0.36 -6.36
N PHE A 103 8.81 -0.97 -5.95
CA PHE A 103 10.12 -0.30 -5.98
C PHE A 103 10.53 0.03 -7.42
N ASP A 104 10.29 -0.87 -8.38
CA ASP A 104 10.56 -0.58 -9.79
C ASP A 104 9.69 0.57 -10.31
N VAL A 105 8.40 0.61 -9.96
CA VAL A 105 7.52 1.75 -10.30
C VAL A 105 8.04 3.05 -9.68
N TYR A 106 8.41 3.01 -8.39
CA TYR A 106 8.97 4.16 -7.67
C TYR A 106 10.26 4.68 -8.32
N GLN A 107 11.16 3.80 -8.74
CA GLN A 107 12.40 4.24 -9.39
C GLN A 107 12.14 4.98 -10.71
N HIS A 108 11.09 4.62 -11.45
CA HIS A 108 10.78 5.24 -12.75
C HIS A 108 9.93 6.51 -12.64
N PHE A 109 9.03 6.58 -11.65
CA PHE A 109 8.00 7.63 -11.59
C PHE A 109 7.95 8.40 -10.26
N GLY A 110 8.59 7.92 -9.20
CA GLY A 110 8.43 8.45 -7.84
C GLY A 110 8.99 9.84 -7.62
N ALA A 111 9.99 10.26 -8.41
CA ALA A 111 10.56 11.61 -8.32
C ALA A 111 9.53 12.70 -8.69
N ASP A 112 8.64 12.39 -9.65
CA ASP A 112 7.66 13.34 -10.19
C ASP A 112 6.25 13.10 -9.64
N ASP A 113 5.96 11.91 -9.07
CA ASP A 113 4.64 11.53 -8.58
C ASP A 113 4.66 11.06 -7.11
N LEU A 114 4.15 11.91 -6.23
CA LEU A 114 4.00 11.62 -4.81
C LEU A 114 2.95 10.51 -4.52
N ASN A 115 2.02 10.24 -5.44
CA ASN A 115 1.11 9.10 -5.31
C ASN A 115 1.87 7.78 -5.49
N VAL A 116 2.79 7.71 -6.47
CA VAL A 116 3.66 6.53 -6.64
C VAL A 116 4.54 6.33 -5.41
N THR A 117 5.13 7.42 -4.89
CA THR A 117 5.90 7.38 -3.64
C THR A 117 5.07 6.86 -2.47
N THR A 118 3.82 7.33 -2.35
CA THR A 118 2.87 6.87 -1.33
C THR A 118 2.55 5.37 -1.47
N LEU A 119 2.28 4.90 -2.69
CA LEU A 119 1.96 3.49 -2.95
C LEU A 119 3.16 2.58 -2.67
N TYR A 120 4.38 3.06 -2.94
CA TYR A 120 5.59 2.33 -2.57
C TYR A 120 5.79 2.29 -1.05
N ALA A 121 5.55 3.41 -0.35
CA ALA A 121 5.58 3.46 1.11
C ALA A 121 4.63 2.42 1.72
N ASP A 122 3.38 2.38 1.24
CA ASP A 122 2.38 1.39 1.64
C ASP A 122 2.89 -0.04 1.43
N ALA A 123 3.37 -0.37 0.23
CA ALA A 123 3.85 -1.70 -0.11
C ALA A 123 5.06 -2.12 0.75
N LEU A 124 6.03 -1.22 0.94
CA LEU A 124 7.24 -1.49 1.73
C LEU A 124 6.89 -1.66 3.22
N MET A 125 6.03 -0.81 3.77
CA MET A 125 5.59 -0.93 5.16
C MET A 125 4.81 -2.22 5.40
N HIS A 126 4.13 -2.77 4.38
CA HIS A 126 3.41 -4.04 4.49
C HIS A 126 4.33 -5.26 4.68
N THR A 127 5.61 -5.18 4.29
CA THR A 127 6.61 -6.24 4.54
C THR A 127 6.94 -6.39 6.03
N ALA A 128 6.73 -5.34 6.83
CA ALA A 128 7.02 -5.32 8.27
C ALA A 128 5.92 -4.60 9.07
N LEU A 129 4.65 -4.91 8.80
CA LEU A 129 3.51 -4.30 9.49
C LEU A 129 3.68 -4.33 11.01
N ARG A 130 3.73 -3.15 11.63
CA ARG A 130 3.91 -2.95 13.09
C ARG A 130 5.16 -3.62 13.66
N LYS A 131 6.16 -3.91 12.82
CA LYS A 131 7.45 -4.55 13.18
C LYS A 131 8.67 -3.70 12.76
N MET A 132 8.49 -2.39 12.55
CA MET A 132 9.59 -1.46 12.25
C MET A 132 10.26 -0.91 13.51
N PHE A 133 9.54 -0.88 14.63
CA PHE A 133 10.05 -0.38 15.92
C PHE A 133 9.69 -1.35 17.04
N HIS A 134 10.57 -1.48 18.01
CA HIS A 134 10.31 -2.22 19.24
C HIS A 134 9.24 -1.52 20.08
N VAL A 135 8.13 -2.21 20.36
CA VAL A 135 6.98 -1.63 21.10
C VAL A 135 7.37 -1.01 22.45
N LYS A 136 8.33 -1.61 23.17
CA LYS A 136 8.73 -1.15 24.50
C LYS A 136 9.72 0.02 24.49
N THR A 137 10.68 0.00 23.57
CA THR A 137 11.80 0.95 23.56
C THR A 137 11.63 2.06 22.53
N GLY A 138 10.75 1.87 21.54
CA GLY A 138 10.64 2.72 20.37
C GLY A 138 11.85 2.66 19.45
N LEU A 139 12.85 1.82 19.72
CA LEU A 139 14.04 1.71 18.88
C LEU A 139 13.72 1.01 17.56
N PRO A 140 14.35 1.41 16.45
CA PRO A 140 14.26 0.71 15.17
C PRO A 140 14.60 -0.78 15.32
N ILE A 141 13.87 -1.61 14.57
CA ILE A 141 14.19 -3.02 14.39
C ILE A 141 15.10 -3.12 13.16
N GLU A 142 16.39 -3.42 13.37
CA GLU A 142 17.43 -3.28 12.33
C GLU A 142 17.26 -4.22 11.14
N ASP A 143 16.63 -5.39 11.30
CA ASP A 143 16.33 -6.34 10.22
C ASP A 143 15.03 -6.00 9.48
N SER A 144 14.31 -4.97 9.91
CA SER A 144 13.12 -4.45 9.22
C SER A 144 13.48 -3.38 8.17
N PRO A 145 12.56 -3.00 7.27
CA PRO A 145 12.80 -1.94 6.28
C PRO A 145 12.77 -0.52 6.88
N VAL A 146 12.83 -0.36 8.20
CA VAL A 146 12.66 0.92 8.93
C VAL A 146 13.52 2.05 8.35
N HIS A 147 14.81 1.81 8.11
CA HIS A 147 15.73 2.82 7.56
C HIS A 147 15.39 3.17 6.10
N LYS A 148 14.95 2.19 5.32
CA LYS A 148 14.54 2.39 3.92
C LYS A 148 13.27 3.23 3.84
N VAL A 149 12.29 2.95 4.70
CA VAL A 149 11.05 3.73 4.80
C VAL A 149 11.36 5.15 5.26
N ARG A 150 12.21 5.33 6.29
CA ARG A 150 12.64 6.65 6.78
C ARG A 150 13.27 7.49 5.66
N ASN A 151 14.26 6.93 4.97
CA ASN A 151 14.98 7.63 3.90
C ASN A 151 14.05 8.01 2.74
N MET A 152 13.08 7.16 2.38
CA MET A 152 12.09 7.48 1.36
C MET A 152 11.24 8.70 1.76
N PHE A 153 10.76 8.76 3.01
CA PHE A 153 10.02 9.93 3.49
C PHE A 153 10.89 11.18 3.55
N ASP A 154 12.14 11.07 4.02
CA ASP A 154 13.06 12.21 4.09
C ASP A 154 13.32 12.82 2.70
N ILE A 155 13.44 11.98 1.66
CA ILE A 155 13.52 12.44 0.27
C ILE A 155 12.20 13.08 -0.18
N ALA A 156 11.06 12.43 0.08
CA ALA A 156 9.76 12.91 -0.35
C ALA A 156 9.42 14.30 0.24
N PHE A 157 9.78 14.55 1.49
CA PHE A 157 9.56 15.84 2.17
C PHE A 157 10.46 16.97 1.68
N GLN A 158 11.45 16.72 0.82
CA GLN A 158 12.17 17.79 0.11
C GLN A 158 11.27 18.48 -0.94
N ASN A 159 10.23 17.79 -1.41
CA ASN A 159 9.21 18.38 -2.27
C ASN A 159 8.12 19.03 -1.42
N ARG A 160 7.93 20.36 -1.53
CA ARG A 160 6.91 21.10 -0.77
C ARG A 160 5.48 20.58 -0.97
N ALA A 161 5.16 19.97 -2.11
CA ALA A 161 3.84 19.39 -2.33
C ALA A 161 3.51 18.26 -1.32
N ALA A 162 4.53 17.63 -0.73
CA ALA A 162 4.40 16.60 0.30
C ALA A 162 3.66 17.11 1.55
N GLU A 163 3.77 18.40 1.89
CA GLU A 163 3.15 19.03 3.06
C GLU A 163 1.61 19.01 3.00
N THR A 164 1.04 18.85 1.82
CA THR A 164 -0.43 18.77 1.60
C THR A 164 -0.88 17.44 1.02
N HIS A 165 0.04 16.51 0.79
CA HIS A 165 -0.27 15.25 0.13
C HIS A 165 -0.82 14.23 1.14
N CYS A 166 -2.15 14.05 1.16
CA CYS A 166 -2.84 13.27 2.19
C CYS A 166 -2.36 11.82 2.34
N GLY A 167 -2.06 11.13 1.23
CA GLY A 167 -1.59 9.74 1.26
C GLY A 167 -0.21 9.60 1.93
N LEU A 168 0.78 10.35 1.44
CA LEU A 168 2.10 10.43 2.05
C LEU A 168 2.05 10.80 3.55
N LEU A 169 1.30 11.84 3.93
CA LEU A 169 1.14 12.23 5.33
C LEU A 169 0.49 11.13 6.18
N HIS A 170 -0.49 10.42 5.63
CA HIS A 170 -1.16 9.31 6.31
C HIS A 170 -0.17 8.18 6.63
N PHE A 171 0.63 7.74 5.67
CA PHE A 171 1.63 6.68 5.91
C PHE A 171 2.80 7.18 6.76
N TRP A 172 3.16 8.46 6.66
CA TRP A 172 4.13 9.08 7.55
C TRP A 172 3.70 8.99 9.01
N ILE A 173 2.44 9.35 9.31
CA ILE A 173 1.87 9.21 10.65
C ILE A 173 1.91 7.75 11.10
N HIS A 174 1.53 6.80 10.24
CA HIS A 174 1.62 5.38 10.58
C HIS A 174 3.04 4.88 10.85
N PHE A 175 4.03 5.48 10.19
CA PHE A 175 5.44 5.17 10.39
C PHE A 175 5.97 5.71 11.73
N ILE A 176 5.70 6.99 12.05
CA ILE A 176 6.22 7.63 13.27
C ILE A 176 5.40 7.34 14.52
N ASN A 177 4.15 6.90 14.39
CA ASN A 177 3.27 6.62 15.53
C ASN A 177 3.63 5.26 16.15
N ILE A 178 4.72 5.27 16.92
CA ILE A 178 5.16 4.17 17.76
C ILE A 178 4.15 4.06 18.91
N PRO A 179 3.58 2.88 19.20
CA PRO A 179 2.79 2.67 20.41
C PRO A 179 3.72 2.75 21.63
N ILE A 180 3.98 3.96 22.11
CA ILE A 180 4.68 4.19 23.36
C ILE A 180 3.69 3.85 24.47
N THR A 181 3.82 2.67 25.07
CA THR A 181 3.34 2.50 26.45
C THR A 181 4.15 3.46 27.30
N SER A 182 3.48 4.44 27.91
CA SER A 182 4.06 5.47 28.75
C SER A 182 5.02 4.90 29.82
N GLY A 183 6.31 4.92 29.48
CA GLY A 183 7.43 4.83 30.40
C GLY A 183 8.27 6.11 30.26
N PRO A 184 8.84 6.65 31.33
CA PRO A 184 9.48 7.96 31.30
C PRO A 184 10.84 7.84 30.62
N CYS A 185 10.89 8.05 29.30
CA CYS A 185 12.13 8.43 28.63
C CYS A 185 11.82 9.00 27.24
N MET A 186 11.47 10.27 27.19
CA MET A 186 11.73 11.10 26.00
C MET A 186 12.26 12.44 26.50
N ASP A 187 13.52 12.42 26.95
CA ASP A 187 14.36 13.60 26.86
C ASP A 187 15.24 13.44 25.61
N THR A 188 15.20 14.47 24.77
CA THR A 188 16.13 14.76 23.67
C THR A 188 16.00 13.93 22.38
N MET A 189 15.11 14.36 21.49
CA MET A 189 15.50 14.51 20.08
C MET A 189 15.39 15.99 19.73
N SER A 190 16.53 16.69 19.80
CA SER A 190 16.67 18.01 19.20
C SER A 190 16.49 17.88 17.70
N VAL A 191 15.61 18.73 17.20
CA VAL A 191 15.51 19.13 15.80
C VAL A 191 16.86 19.72 15.39
N TYR A 192 17.49 19.13 14.37
CA TYR A 192 18.43 19.80 13.47
C TYR A 192 18.13 19.32 12.05
#